data_AF-A0AAV1DNW4-F1
#
_entry.id   AF-A0AAV1DNW4-F1
#
_cell.length_a   1.000
_cell.length_b   1.000
_cell.length_c   1.000
_cell.angle_alpha   90.00
_cell.angle_beta   90.00
_cell.angle_gamma   90.00
#
_symmetry.space_group_name_H-M   'P 1'
#
loop_
_entity.id
_entity.type
_entity.pdbx_description
1 polymer ?
#
loop_
_entity_poly.entity_id
_entity_poly.type
_entity_poly.pdbx_seq_one_letter_code
_entity_poly.pdbx_strand_id
1 'polypeptide(L)'
;MAGELPADTVARTFRSLVEKAEKKFARVRDAPSYARAPYAHYFHSVFKSYMTLWKYQQENRAKLTSSGLKRWEIGEIASRIGQLYFSQYMRTSEARYLIEAYVFYEAILHRKYFDEGSKKDKGVRFKELRFYARFLLVSLILNRSEMVKLLVDKFKALVDDSKSTFPDSTNFKEWKLVLQEILRFTKADSAFLIVRPLRLCAIFDSFPSSLPYVARFHAKKVLKFRDALLASYHKNEVKFAELTLDTFRMLQCLEWEPSGSFYQKSELVESRENGAMADHSAASGLIDINLAADFTDPSLPPNPRKYVLHRPSATQLLAVIATICEELPMDSVMLLYLSANAQGSFSPVANTVNARRSSKTSHSYHENNNHSRDNHVNGTSDSSDLFANGLWLGPGRDGGPNTIYPGDLIPFTRRPVFLIVDSDNSYAFKGLHGAERGEMAALLLSPLRPSFKNPTEADFSHSGSQFTLFLTAPLQAFCQLVGLVFSDDDMDVFGDADSIISDAFSEWEKILCTTSSLHLVWAQVLSDHFLRRLILRFIFCRAVLTLFCIRESSDQYLPVCLPEFPKSLSPTSELVSSPVFRLANHLKVEKCFHSRGTN
;
A
#
# COMPACT_ATOMS: atom_id res chain seq x y z
N MET A 1 0.54 -39.95 -40.94
CA MET A 1 -0.45 -40.11 -39.85
C MET A 1 0.28 -40.10 -38.52
N ALA A 2 0.23 -39.01 -37.76
CA ALA A 2 0.72 -39.00 -36.39
C ALA A 2 -0.35 -39.67 -35.51
N GLY A 3 -0.03 -40.80 -34.88
CA GLY A 3 -0.97 -41.53 -34.04
C GLY A 3 -1.43 -40.68 -32.86
N GLU A 4 -2.74 -40.49 -32.73
CA GLU A 4 -3.31 -39.80 -31.58
C GLU A 4 -3.00 -40.54 -30.28
N LEU A 5 -2.49 -39.82 -29.27
CA LEU A 5 -2.20 -40.39 -27.96
C LEU A 5 -3.50 -40.92 -27.29
N PRO A 6 -3.46 -42.10 -26.63
CA PRO A 6 -4.58 -42.64 -25.87
C PRO A 6 -5.02 -41.71 -24.73
N ALA A 7 -6.31 -41.69 -24.40
CA ALA A 7 -6.88 -40.81 -23.36
C ALA A 7 -6.23 -41.03 -21.97
N ASP A 8 -5.90 -42.27 -21.61
CA ASP A 8 -5.20 -42.58 -20.36
C ASP A 8 -3.77 -41.99 -20.32
N THR A 9 -3.03 -42.09 -21.42
CA THR A 9 -1.69 -41.48 -21.54
C THR A 9 -1.78 -39.95 -21.43
N VAL A 10 -2.81 -39.35 -22.03
CA VAL A 10 -3.08 -37.92 -21.92
C VAL A 10 -3.38 -37.51 -20.48
N ALA A 11 -4.21 -38.27 -19.77
CA ALA A 11 -4.55 -38.02 -18.37
C ALA A 11 -3.34 -38.17 -17.42
N ARG A 12 -2.52 -39.23 -17.59
CA ARG A 12 -1.29 -39.43 -16.81
C ARG A 12 -0.27 -38.31 -17.05
N THR A 13 -0.11 -37.89 -18.30
CA THR A 13 0.78 -36.78 -18.66
C THR A 13 0.29 -35.47 -18.01
N PHE A 14 -1.01 -35.19 -18.07
CA PHE A 14 -1.59 -34.03 -17.41
C PHE A 14 -1.33 -34.01 -15.90
N ARG A 15 -1.57 -35.12 -15.18
CA ARG A 15 -1.29 -35.22 -13.74
C ARG A 15 0.18 -34.97 -13.41
N SER A 16 1.10 -35.54 -14.19
CA SER A 16 2.54 -35.30 -14.05
C SER A 16 2.92 -33.83 -14.25
N LEU A 17 2.29 -33.15 -15.23
CA LEU A 17 2.49 -31.72 -15.45
C LEU A 17 1.98 -30.86 -14.28
N VAL A 18 0.82 -31.22 -13.70
CA VAL A 18 0.26 -30.56 -12.50
C VAL A 18 1.24 -30.67 -11.33
N GLU A 19 1.65 -31.89 -10.97
CA GLU A 19 2.57 -32.13 -9.86
C GLU A 19 3.91 -31.38 -10.03
N LYS A 20 4.44 -31.38 -11.26
CA LYS A 20 5.68 -30.66 -11.60
C LYS A 20 5.50 -29.15 -11.44
N ALA A 21 4.38 -28.59 -11.88
CA ALA A 21 4.08 -27.16 -11.74
C ALA A 21 3.92 -26.78 -10.27
N GLU A 22 3.19 -27.56 -9.48
CA GLU A 22 2.97 -27.32 -8.04
C GLU A 22 4.28 -27.39 -7.23
N LYS A 23 5.13 -28.40 -7.49
CA LYS A 23 6.44 -28.52 -6.83
C LYS A 23 7.33 -27.31 -7.07
N LYS A 24 7.33 -26.78 -8.30
CA LYS A 24 8.08 -25.56 -8.60
C LYS A 24 7.41 -24.32 -7.98
N PHE A 25 6.08 -24.26 -7.96
CA PHE A 25 5.33 -23.17 -7.37
C PHE A 25 5.67 -22.96 -5.89
N ALA A 26 5.77 -24.05 -5.12
CA ALA A 26 6.14 -23.99 -3.70
C ALA A 26 7.47 -23.25 -3.48
N ARG A 27 8.46 -23.46 -4.35
CA ARG A 27 9.77 -22.79 -4.25
C ARG A 27 9.71 -21.28 -4.47
N VAL A 28 8.81 -20.82 -5.35
CA VAL A 28 8.60 -19.38 -5.61
C VAL A 28 7.83 -18.73 -4.48
N ARG A 29 6.84 -19.44 -3.92
CA ARG A 29 6.05 -18.98 -2.77
C ARG A 29 6.93 -18.79 -1.52
N ASP A 30 7.85 -19.71 -1.29
CA ASP A 30 8.69 -19.71 -0.07
C ASP A 30 9.96 -18.83 -0.22
N ALA A 31 10.17 -18.22 -1.40
CA ALA A 31 11.31 -17.35 -1.66
C ALA A 31 11.11 -15.96 -1.02
N PRO A 32 12.14 -15.38 -0.36
CA PRO A 32 12.02 -14.05 0.23
C PRO A 32 11.57 -12.99 -0.78
N SER A 33 10.69 -12.08 -0.35
CA SER A 33 10.13 -11.02 -1.20
C SER A 33 11.20 -10.06 -1.77
N TYR A 34 12.35 -9.96 -1.10
CA TYR A 34 13.46 -9.07 -1.46
C TYR A 34 14.56 -9.72 -2.32
N ALA A 35 14.59 -11.05 -2.48
CA ALA A 35 15.62 -11.70 -3.30
C ALA A 35 15.35 -11.50 -4.80
N ARG A 36 16.18 -10.73 -5.52
CA ARG A 36 15.96 -10.41 -6.96
C ARG A 36 16.48 -11.47 -7.93
N ALA A 37 17.79 -11.74 -7.96
CA ALA A 37 18.41 -12.55 -9.02
C ALA A 37 17.99 -14.03 -9.03
N PRO A 38 17.97 -14.77 -7.90
CA PRO A 38 17.52 -16.16 -7.90
C PRO A 38 16.03 -16.28 -8.24
N TYR A 39 15.23 -15.31 -7.79
CA TYR A 39 13.77 -15.32 -7.98
C TYR A 39 13.37 -15.22 -9.44
N ALA A 40 14.01 -14.37 -10.25
CA ALA A 40 13.68 -14.22 -11.66
C ALA A 40 13.77 -15.55 -12.43
N HIS A 41 14.82 -16.34 -12.17
CA HIS A 41 14.99 -17.66 -12.77
C HIS A 41 13.93 -18.67 -12.28
N TYR A 42 13.63 -18.68 -10.97
CA TYR A 42 12.58 -19.55 -10.44
C TYR A 42 11.19 -19.19 -10.98
N PHE A 43 10.87 -17.89 -11.03
CA PHE A 43 9.63 -17.37 -11.59
C PHE A 43 9.46 -17.81 -13.05
N HIS A 44 10.46 -17.57 -13.91
CA HIS A 44 10.38 -17.97 -15.31
C HIS A 44 10.18 -19.48 -15.48
N SER A 45 10.87 -20.30 -14.67
CA SER A 45 10.73 -21.76 -14.68
C SER A 45 9.35 -22.24 -14.25
N VAL A 46 8.76 -21.62 -13.22
CA VAL A 46 7.39 -21.91 -12.76
C VAL A 46 6.38 -21.47 -13.79
N PHE A 47 6.48 -20.23 -14.25
CA PHE A 47 5.57 -19.63 -15.23
C PHE A 47 5.53 -20.47 -16.52
N LYS A 48 6.70 -20.84 -17.06
CA LYS A 48 6.79 -21.75 -18.22
C LYS A 48 6.09 -23.09 -17.96
N SER A 49 6.18 -23.63 -16.75
CA SER A 49 5.55 -24.92 -16.41
C SER A 49 4.02 -24.80 -16.38
N TYR A 50 3.48 -23.72 -15.80
CA TYR A 50 2.05 -23.45 -15.81
C TYR A 50 1.52 -23.11 -17.21
N MET A 51 2.25 -22.37 -18.03
CA MET A 51 1.84 -22.10 -19.42
C MET A 51 1.84 -23.37 -20.27
N THR A 52 2.82 -24.26 -20.06
CA THR A 52 2.84 -25.59 -20.71
C THR A 52 1.63 -26.41 -20.30
N LEU A 53 1.32 -26.45 -18.99
CA LEU A 53 0.15 -27.14 -18.45
C LEU A 53 -1.16 -26.55 -18.99
N TRP A 54 -1.26 -25.22 -19.05
CA TRP A 54 -2.42 -24.50 -19.56
C TRP A 54 -2.67 -24.80 -21.04
N LYS A 55 -1.62 -24.78 -21.87
CA LYS A 55 -1.71 -25.15 -23.29
C LYS A 55 -2.12 -26.62 -23.45
N TYR A 56 -1.50 -27.52 -22.68
CA TYR A 56 -1.79 -28.95 -22.76
C TYR A 56 -3.26 -29.26 -22.46
N GLN A 57 -3.85 -28.62 -21.45
CA GLN A 57 -5.27 -28.85 -21.12
C GLN A 57 -6.23 -28.28 -22.16
N GLN A 58 -5.87 -27.17 -22.84
CA GLN A 58 -6.68 -26.61 -23.93
C GLN A 58 -6.71 -27.57 -25.12
N GLU A 59 -5.55 -28.05 -25.55
CA GLU A 59 -5.42 -28.94 -26.72
C GLU A 59 -6.07 -30.31 -26.50
N ASN A 60 -6.11 -30.79 -25.26
CA ASN A 60 -6.58 -32.14 -24.91
C ASN A 60 -7.89 -32.16 -24.11
N ARG A 61 -8.65 -31.05 -24.10
CA ARG A 61 -9.79 -30.81 -23.20
C ARG A 61 -10.83 -31.92 -23.22
N ALA A 62 -11.21 -32.39 -24.40
CA ALA A 62 -12.23 -33.44 -24.57
C ALA A 62 -11.79 -34.76 -23.93
N LYS A 63 -10.56 -35.21 -24.21
CA LYS A 63 -9.97 -36.45 -23.67
C LYS A 63 -9.75 -36.38 -22.16
N LEU A 64 -9.40 -35.21 -21.63
CA LEU A 64 -9.23 -35.01 -20.19
C LEU A 64 -10.58 -35.05 -19.46
N THR A 65 -11.61 -34.46 -20.05
CA THR A 65 -12.97 -34.45 -19.47
C THR A 65 -13.55 -35.87 -19.42
N SER A 66 -13.37 -36.67 -20.49
CA SER A 66 -13.76 -38.09 -20.48
C SER A 66 -12.97 -38.91 -19.47
N SER A 67 -11.74 -38.50 -19.14
CA SER A 67 -10.89 -39.12 -18.12
C SER A 67 -11.15 -38.60 -16.70
N GLY A 68 -12.19 -37.79 -16.49
CA GLY A 68 -12.66 -37.35 -15.17
C GLY A 68 -12.21 -35.97 -14.71
N LEU A 69 -11.52 -35.18 -15.55
CA LEU A 69 -11.10 -33.80 -15.23
C LEU A 69 -12.30 -32.92 -14.86
N LYS A 70 -12.28 -32.35 -13.67
CA LYS A 70 -13.33 -31.46 -13.15
C LYS A 70 -13.10 -30.00 -13.57
N ARG A 71 -14.18 -29.23 -13.63
CA ARG A 71 -14.13 -27.79 -13.96
C ARG A 71 -13.29 -27.01 -12.94
N TRP A 72 -13.44 -27.31 -11.65
CA TRP A 72 -12.72 -26.61 -10.59
C TRP A 72 -11.20 -26.83 -10.67
N GLU A 73 -10.73 -27.95 -11.22
CA GLU A 73 -9.29 -28.21 -11.40
C GLU A 73 -8.67 -27.20 -12.39
N ILE A 74 -9.41 -26.84 -13.44
CA ILE A 74 -8.98 -25.78 -14.37
C ILE A 74 -9.06 -24.41 -13.72
N GLY A 75 -10.12 -24.17 -12.93
CA GLY A 75 -10.23 -22.97 -12.11
C GLY A 75 -9.03 -22.78 -11.18
N GLU A 76 -8.54 -23.85 -10.56
CA GLU A 76 -7.33 -23.82 -9.72
C GLU A 76 -6.08 -23.49 -10.55
N ILE A 77 -5.88 -24.11 -11.72
CA ILE A 77 -4.73 -23.80 -12.60
C ILE A 77 -4.76 -22.32 -13.02
N ALA A 78 -5.93 -21.82 -13.45
CA ALA A 78 -6.11 -20.41 -13.81
C ALA A 78 -5.84 -19.49 -12.61
N SER A 79 -6.32 -19.86 -11.41
CA SER A 79 -6.10 -19.10 -10.18
C SER A 79 -4.62 -19.01 -9.83
N ARG A 80 -3.85 -20.08 -10.06
CA ARG A 80 -2.39 -20.09 -9.87
C ARG A 80 -1.65 -19.23 -10.87
N ILE A 81 -2.07 -19.21 -12.13
CA ILE A 81 -1.49 -18.32 -13.14
C ILE A 81 -1.75 -16.87 -12.76
N GLY A 82 -2.98 -16.52 -12.38
CA GLY A 82 -3.32 -15.19 -11.85
C GLY A 82 -2.48 -14.84 -10.60
N GLN A 83 -2.22 -15.81 -9.72
CA GLN A 83 -1.37 -15.60 -8.55
C GLN A 83 0.10 -15.31 -8.93
N LEU A 84 0.63 -15.96 -9.96
CA LEU A 84 2.00 -15.70 -10.46
C LEU A 84 2.11 -14.28 -11.02
N TYR A 85 1.14 -13.88 -11.83
CA TYR A 85 1.05 -12.51 -12.35
C TYR A 85 0.98 -11.49 -11.23
N PHE A 86 0.10 -11.69 -10.25
CA PHE A 86 -0.01 -10.80 -9.10
C PHE A 86 1.30 -10.74 -8.28
N SER A 87 1.93 -11.89 -8.05
CA SER A 87 3.22 -11.94 -7.33
C SER A 87 4.34 -11.24 -8.09
N GLN A 88 4.29 -11.21 -9.41
CA GLN A 88 5.25 -10.47 -10.24
C GLN A 88 4.99 -8.96 -10.13
N TYR A 89 3.73 -8.53 -10.19
CA TYR A 89 3.34 -7.14 -9.93
C TYR A 89 3.85 -6.64 -8.57
N MET A 90 3.64 -7.40 -7.49
CA MET A 90 4.11 -7.02 -6.15
C MET A 90 5.64 -6.86 -6.04
N ARG A 91 6.42 -7.37 -7.00
CA ARG A 91 7.89 -7.24 -7.04
C ARG A 91 8.37 -6.17 -8.01
N THR A 92 7.67 -5.97 -9.13
CA THR A 92 8.10 -5.05 -10.19
C THR A 92 7.35 -3.73 -10.20
N SER A 93 6.18 -3.65 -9.54
CA SER A 93 5.23 -2.54 -9.64
C SER A 93 4.71 -2.26 -11.06
N GLU A 94 4.81 -3.23 -11.98
CA GLU A 94 4.37 -3.05 -13.36
C GLU A 94 2.90 -3.42 -13.52
N ALA A 95 2.06 -2.43 -13.84
CA ALA A 95 0.61 -2.55 -13.91
C ALA A 95 0.13 -3.67 -14.87
N ARG A 96 0.85 -3.93 -15.96
CA ARG A 96 0.54 -5.02 -16.91
C ARG A 96 0.34 -6.37 -16.23
N TYR A 97 1.17 -6.71 -15.24
CA TYR A 97 1.03 -7.99 -14.54
C TYR A 97 -0.18 -8.02 -13.62
N LEU A 98 -0.57 -6.88 -13.04
CA LEU A 98 -1.78 -6.78 -12.23
C LEU A 98 -3.04 -6.96 -13.09
N ILE A 99 -3.05 -6.39 -14.30
CA ILE A 99 -4.14 -6.53 -15.28
C ILE A 99 -4.27 -7.99 -15.71
N GLU A 100 -3.17 -8.65 -16.07
CA GLU A 100 -3.19 -10.07 -16.43
C GLU A 100 -3.76 -10.93 -15.29
N ALA A 101 -3.38 -10.66 -14.04
CA ALA A 101 -3.96 -11.34 -12.89
C ALA A 101 -5.49 -11.13 -12.80
N TYR A 102 -5.96 -9.89 -13.04
CA TYR A 102 -7.38 -9.56 -13.07
C TYR A 102 -8.12 -10.35 -14.16
N VAL A 103 -7.60 -10.38 -15.39
CA VAL A 103 -8.21 -11.11 -16.52
C VAL A 103 -8.39 -12.60 -16.20
N PHE A 104 -7.36 -13.23 -15.61
CA PHE A 104 -7.47 -14.63 -15.18
C PHE A 104 -8.54 -14.82 -14.09
N TYR A 105 -8.62 -13.94 -13.10
CA TYR A 105 -9.61 -14.07 -12.03
C TYR A 105 -11.04 -13.77 -12.47
N GLU A 106 -11.24 -12.76 -13.30
CA GLU A 106 -12.52 -12.42 -13.90
C GLU A 106 -13.03 -13.57 -14.77
N ALA A 107 -12.17 -14.17 -15.60
CA ALA A 107 -12.51 -15.34 -16.39
C ALA A 107 -12.93 -16.54 -15.51
N ILE A 108 -12.34 -16.70 -14.32
CA ILE A 108 -12.74 -17.76 -13.38
C ILE A 108 -14.15 -17.51 -12.83
N LEU A 109 -14.45 -16.25 -12.47
CA LEU A 109 -15.76 -15.84 -11.97
C LEU A 109 -16.85 -16.08 -13.03
N HIS A 110 -16.66 -15.59 -14.26
CA HIS A 110 -17.67 -15.70 -15.33
C HIS A 110 -17.93 -17.13 -15.76
N ARG A 111 -16.88 -17.97 -15.84
CA ARG A 111 -17.00 -19.37 -16.25
C ARG A 111 -17.45 -20.31 -15.13
N LYS A 112 -17.63 -19.78 -13.92
CA LYS A 112 -18.16 -20.49 -12.75
C LYS A 112 -17.43 -21.81 -12.49
N TYR A 113 -16.09 -21.79 -12.51
CA TYR A 113 -15.31 -23.04 -12.40
C TYR A 113 -15.51 -23.78 -11.07
N PHE A 114 -15.91 -23.09 -9.99
CA PHE A 114 -16.07 -23.67 -8.66
C PHE A 114 -17.49 -24.13 -8.31
N ASP A 115 -18.50 -23.88 -9.16
CA ASP A 115 -19.89 -24.29 -8.89
C ASP A 115 -20.02 -25.81 -8.67
N GLU A 116 -19.24 -26.58 -9.43
CA GLU A 116 -19.15 -28.03 -9.31
C GLU A 116 -18.12 -28.44 -8.25
N GLY A 117 -18.59 -29.07 -7.17
CA GLY A 117 -17.72 -29.70 -6.17
C GLY A 117 -17.48 -28.88 -4.91
N SER A 118 -17.58 -27.54 -4.96
CA SER A 118 -17.35 -26.68 -3.79
C SER A 118 -18.31 -26.97 -2.63
N LYS A 119 -19.56 -27.35 -2.93
CA LYS A 119 -20.56 -27.77 -1.90
C LYS A 119 -20.30 -29.15 -1.29
N LYS A 120 -19.54 -30.00 -1.98
CA LYS A 120 -19.35 -31.41 -1.58
C LYS A 120 -17.99 -31.65 -0.93
N ASP A 121 -16.98 -30.91 -1.37
CA ASP A 121 -15.59 -31.08 -0.96
C ASP A 121 -15.08 -29.83 -0.26
N LYS A 122 -14.73 -29.99 1.02
CA LYS A 122 -14.15 -28.95 1.87
C LYS A 122 -12.84 -28.37 1.30
N GLY A 123 -12.02 -29.19 0.67
CA GLY A 123 -10.77 -28.77 0.04
C GLY A 123 -11.01 -27.84 -1.16
N VAL A 124 -12.00 -28.19 -2.00
CA VAL A 124 -12.43 -27.33 -3.13
C VAL A 124 -13.02 -26.01 -2.61
N ARG A 125 -13.80 -26.06 -1.52
CA ARG A 125 -14.34 -24.84 -0.89
C ARG A 125 -13.25 -23.86 -0.47
N PHE A 126 -12.16 -24.35 0.13
CA PHE A 126 -11.03 -23.48 0.48
C PHE A 126 -10.26 -22.94 -0.73
N LYS A 127 -10.24 -23.65 -1.86
CA LYS A 127 -9.66 -23.13 -3.10
C LYS A 127 -10.51 -21.97 -3.62
N GLU A 128 -11.83 -22.12 -3.61
CA GLU A 128 -12.77 -21.05 -3.99
C GLU A 128 -12.64 -19.81 -3.10
N LEU A 129 -12.61 -19.98 -1.76
CA LEU A 129 -12.41 -18.87 -0.82
C LEU A 129 -11.09 -18.12 -1.08
N ARG A 130 -9.99 -18.84 -1.33
CA ARG A 130 -8.70 -18.22 -1.67
C ARG A 130 -8.73 -17.52 -3.02
N PHE A 131 -9.46 -18.07 -3.99
CA PHE A 131 -9.68 -17.40 -5.27
C PHE A 131 -10.38 -16.04 -5.07
N TYR A 132 -11.52 -16.00 -4.39
CA TYR A 132 -12.24 -14.75 -4.15
C TYR A 132 -11.41 -13.74 -3.37
N ALA A 133 -10.68 -14.17 -2.33
CA ALA A 133 -9.81 -13.28 -1.56
C ALA A 133 -8.69 -12.67 -2.43
N ARG A 134 -8.07 -13.45 -3.32
CA ARG A 134 -7.06 -12.92 -4.26
C ARG A 134 -7.67 -12.00 -5.30
N PHE A 135 -8.85 -12.33 -5.82
CA PHE A 135 -9.53 -11.49 -6.80
C PHE A 135 -9.94 -10.15 -6.18
N LEU A 136 -10.46 -10.17 -4.95
CA LEU A 136 -10.74 -8.96 -4.19
C LEU A 136 -9.52 -8.07 -4.06
N LEU A 137 -8.37 -8.64 -3.71
CA LEU A 137 -7.13 -7.89 -3.55
C LEU A 137 -6.66 -7.26 -4.86
N VAL A 138 -6.71 -7.99 -5.97
CA VAL A 138 -6.36 -7.46 -7.30
C VAL A 138 -7.33 -6.36 -7.74
N SER A 139 -8.63 -6.57 -7.59
CA SER A 139 -9.65 -5.58 -7.94
C SER A 139 -9.54 -4.31 -7.09
N LEU A 140 -9.20 -4.45 -5.82
CA LEU A 140 -8.95 -3.33 -4.91
C LEU A 140 -7.73 -2.51 -5.37
N ILE A 141 -6.61 -3.15 -5.71
CA ILE A 141 -5.40 -2.44 -6.14
C ILE A 141 -5.61 -1.76 -7.52
N LEU A 142 -6.41 -2.37 -8.41
CA LEU A 142 -6.82 -1.78 -9.69
C LEU A 142 -7.92 -0.71 -9.56
N ASN A 143 -8.38 -0.39 -8.34
CA ASN A 143 -9.44 0.57 -8.09
C ASN A 143 -10.77 0.25 -8.83
N ARG A 144 -11.12 -1.05 -8.95
CA ARG A 144 -12.37 -1.51 -9.60
C ARG A 144 -13.50 -1.61 -8.59
N SER A 145 -14.00 -0.47 -8.13
CA SER A 145 -14.95 -0.36 -7.01
C SER A 145 -16.22 -1.20 -7.17
N GLU A 146 -16.83 -1.23 -8.36
CA GLU A 146 -18.01 -2.05 -8.64
C GLU A 146 -17.73 -3.55 -8.51
N MET A 147 -16.61 -4.00 -9.08
CA MET A 147 -16.18 -5.40 -8.97
C MET A 147 -15.85 -5.75 -7.51
N VAL A 148 -15.22 -4.83 -6.75
CA VAL A 148 -14.97 -5.02 -5.33
C VAL A 148 -16.28 -5.22 -4.57
N LYS A 149 -17.30 -4.36 -4.77
CA LYS A 149 -18.62 -4.49 -4.14
C LYS A 149 -19.25 -5.87 -4.45
N LEU A 150 -19.29 -6.25 -5.73
CA LEU A 150 -19.80 -7.55 -6.17
C LEU A 150 -19.07 -8.73 -5.50
N LEU A 151 -17.74 -8.68 -5.45
CA LEU A 151 -16.92 -9.75 -4.89
C LEU A 151 -17.05 -9.84 -3.37
N VAL A 152 -17.22 -8.71 -2.66
CA VAL A 152 -17.45 -8.70 -1.21
C VAL A 152 -18.76 -9.41 -0.88
N ASP A 153 -19.83 -9.12 -1.62
CA ASP A 153 -21.12 -9.77 -1.41
C ASP A 153 -21.07 -11.27 -1.71
N LYS A 154 -20.42 -11.65 -2.81
CA LYS A 154 -20.20 -13.07 -3.14
C LYS A 154 -19.36 -13.78 -2.09
N PHE A 155 -18.30 -13.14 -1.60
CA PHE A 155 -17.42 -13.71 -0.58
C PHE A 155 -18.14 -13.87 0.76
N LYS A 156 -18.96 -12.89 1.17
CA LYS A 156 -19.82 -12.97 2.34
C LYS A 156 -20.78 -14.15 2.25
N ALA A 157 -21.52 -14.25 1.15
CA ALA A 157 -22.44 -15.36 0.90
C ALA A 157 -21.71 -16.71 0.93
N LEU A 158 -20.52 -16.78 0.34
CA LEU A 158 -19.70 -17.99 0.31
C LEU A 158 -19.21 -18.41 1.70
N VAL A 159 -18.77 -17.46 2.54
CA VAL A 159 -18.33 -17.74 3.92
C VAL A 159 -19.51 -18.23 4.77
N ASP A 160 -20.70 -17.66 4.59
CA ASP A 160 -21.87 -18.06 5.36
C ASP A 160 -22.43 -19.43 4.90
N ASP A 161 -22.49 -19.69 3.60
CA ASP A 161 -22.79 -21.02 3.02
C ASP A 161 -21.78 -22.10 3.46
N SER A 162 -20.50 -21.72 3.59
CA SER A 162 -19.47 -22.65 4.06
C SER A 162 -19.68 -23.07 5.52
N LYS A 163 -20.13 -22.14 6.39
CA LYS A 163 -20.41 -22.45 7.80
C LYS A 163 -21.63 -23.35 7.95
N SER A 164 -22.68 -23.12 7.16
CA SER A 164 -23.89 -23.94 7.20
C SER A 164 -23.64 -25.34 6.64
N THR A 165 -22.86 -25.45 5.56
CA THR A 165 -22.55 -26.73 4.90
C THR A 165 -21.56 -27.57 5.71
N PHE A 166 -20.62 -26.94 6.42
CA PHE A 166 -19.54 -27.62 7.15
C PHE A 166 -19.45 -27.16 8.63
N PRO A 167 -20.45 -27.48 9.47
CA PRO A 167 -20.57 -26.94 10.83
C PRO A 167 -19.43 -27.35 11.78
N ASP A 168 -18.83 -28.52 11.59
CA ASP A 168 -17.79 -29.07 12.50
C ASP A 168 -16.38 -28.49 12.26
N SER A 169 -16.21 -27.56 11.31
CA SER A 169 -14.90 -27.08 10.90
C SER A 169 -14.53 -25.72 11.51
N THR A 170 -13.61 -25.72 12.48
CA THR A 170 -13.04 -24.52 13.12
C THR A 170 -12.42 -23.53 12.12
N ASN A 171 -11.86 -24.01 11.01
CA ASN A 171 -11.17 -23.18 10.00
C ASN A 171 -12.07 -22.11 9.36
N PHE A 172 -13.40 -22.27 9.31
CA PHE A 172 -14.29 -21.24 8.74
C PHE A 172 -14.49 -20.04 9.68
N LYS A 173 -14.09 -20.16 10.96
CA LYS A 173 -14.01 -19.02 11.89
C LYS A 173 -12.91 -18.04 11.45
N GLU A 174 -11.77 -18.53 10.98
CA GLU A 174 -10.69 -17.69 10.44
C GLU A 174 -11.15 -16.92 9.20
N TRP A 175 -11.88 -17.58 8.30
CA TRP A 175 -12.47 -16.93 7.13
C TRP A 175 -13.52 -15.86 7.49
N LYS A 176 -14.21 -16.00 8.62
CA LYS A 176 -15.06 -14.93 9.16
C LYS A 176 -14.24 -13.71 9.58
N LEU A 177 -13.07 -13.91 10.18
CA LEU A 177 -12.15 -12.81 10.50
C LEU A 177 -11.66 -12.13 9.22
N VAL A 178 -11.28 -12.90 8.19
CA VAL A 178 -10.90 -12.36 6.88
C VAL A 178 -12.03 -11.53 6.26
N LEU A 179 -13.29 -12.02 6.32
CA LEU A 179 -14.45 -11.25 5.86
C LEU A 179 -14.62 -9.95 6.65
N GLN A 180 -14.41 -9.96 7.97
CA GLN A 180 -14.47 -8.75 8.79
C GLN A 180 -13.34 -7.77 8.46
N GLU A 181 -12.13 -8.26 8.19
CA GLU A 181 -11.01 -7.45 7.69
C GLU A 181 -11.37 -6.76 6.37
N ILE A 182 -11.89 -7.53 5.39
CA ILE A 182 -12.33 -7.01 4.09
C ILE A 182 -13.40 -5.93 4.27
N LEU A 183 -14.45 -6.20 5.05
CA LEU A 183 -15.54 -5.24 5.26
C LEU A 183 -15.07 -3.96 5.96
N ARG A 184 -14.14 -4.06 6.92
CA ARG A 184 -13.55 -2.88 7.57
C ARG A 184 -12.68 -2.10 6.58
N PHE A 185 -11.88 -2.80 5.78
CA PHE A 185 -11.02 -2.19 4.78
C PHE A 185 -11.85 -1.46 3.73
N THR A 186 -12.81 -2.14 3.08
CA THR A 186 -13.63 -1.52 2.04
C THR A 186 -14.51 -0.42 2.58
N LYS A 187 -14.99 -0.49 3.82
CA LYS A 187 -15.70 0.63 4.46
C LYS A 187 -14.76 1.83 4.66
N ALA A 188 -13.57 1.58 5.19
CA ALA A 188 -12.57 2.62 5.42
C ALA A 188 -12.05 3.22 4.10
N ASP A 189 -12.05 2.47 3.01
CA ASP A 189 -11.66 2.93 1.67
C ASP A 189 -12.83 3.55 0.88
N SER A 190 -14.07 3.10 1.10
CA SER A 190 -15.27 3.63 0.42
C SER A 190 -15.84 4.89 1.08
N ALA A 191 -15.38 5.25 2.28
CA ALA A 191 -15.65 6.58 2.87
C ALA A 191 -15.04 7.75 2.04
N PHE A 192 -14.51 7.42 0.87
CA PHE A 192 -13.79 8.24 -0.08
C PHE A 192 -14.66 8.27 -1.34
N LEU A 193 -15.51 9.30 -1.49
CA LEU A 193 -16.00 9.65 -2.82
C LEU A 193 -14.83 10.33 -3.53
N ILE A 194 -14.18 9.56 -4.40
CA ILE A 194 -12.91 9.93 -5.04
C ILE A 194 -13.17 11.05 -6.05
N VAL A 195 -13.02 12.31 -5.62
CA VAL A 195 -12.93 13.46 -6.53
C VAL A 195 -11.64 13.37 -7.36
N ARG A 196 -10.54 12.84 -6.77
CA ARG A 196 -9.27 12.58 -7.46
C ARG A 196 -8.68 11.20 -7.12
N PRO A 197 -8.11 10.48 -8.10
CA PRO A 197 -7.44 9.20 -7.83
C PRO A 197 -6.25 9.38 -6.88
N LEU A 198 -6.00 8.37 -6.05
CA LEU A 198 -4.80 8.33 -5.20
C LEU A 198 -3.52 8.27 -6.03
N ARG A 199 -3.56 7.56 -7.17
CA ARG A 199 -2.45 7.48 -8.12
C ARG A 199 -2.14 8.84 -8.74
N LEU A 200 -0.93 8.97 -9.28
CA LEU A 200 -0.47 10.20 -9.88
C LEU A 200 -1.06 10.31 -11.28
N CYS A 201 -1.90 11.32 -11.49
CA CYS A 201 -2.52 11.59 -12.77
C CYS A 201 -1.85 12.81 -13.40
N ALA A 202 -1.25 12.65 -14.59
CA ALA A 202 -0.56 13.76 -15.25
C ALA A 202 -1.48 14.97 -15.49
N ILE A 203 -2.79 14.77 -15.67
CA ILE A 203 -3.77 15.85 -15.87
C ILE A 203 -3.95 16.69 -14.60
N PHE A 204 -3.99 16.04 -13.43
CA PHE A 204 -4.32 16.68 -12.16
C PHE A 204 -3.08 17.07 -11.33
N ASP A 205 -1.96 16.38 -11.53
CA ASP A 205 -0.74 16.50 -10.74
C ASP A 205 0.43 17.12 -11.52
N SER A 206 0.22 17.56 -12.78
CA SER A 206 1.22 18.33 -13.54
C SER A 206 0.80 19.79 -13.67
N PHE A 207 1.74 20.70 -13.41
CA PHE A 207 1.50 22.13 -13.48
C PHE A 207 2.28 22.74 -14.67
N PRO A 208 1.63 23.08 -15.80
CA PRO A 208 2.33 23.54 -16.99
C PRO A 208 3.22 24.78 -16.76
N SER A 209 2.81 25.64 -15.81
CA SER A 209 3.51 26.86 -15.39
C SER A 209 4.90 26.60 -14.79
N SER A 210 5.13 25.43 -14.19
CA SER A 210 6.35 25.07 -13.47
C SER A 210 7.33 24.26 -14.34
N LEU A 211 6.85 23.58 -15.40
CA LEU A 211 7.62 22.66 -16.25
C LEU A 211 8.97 23.24 -16.72
N PRO A 212 9.07 24.49 -17.20
CA PRO A 212 10.36 25.06 -17.64
C PRO A 212 11.39 25.18 -16.51
N TYR A 213 10.95 25.31 -15.26
CA TYR A 213 11.82 25.41 -14.09
C TYR A 213 12.23 24.05 -13.57
N VAL A 214 11.30 23.08 -13.56
CA VAL A 214 11.59 21.67 -13.25
C VAL A 214 12.67 21.15 -14.21
N ALA A 215 12.59 21.51 -15.49
CA ALA A 215 13.53 21.06 -16.50
C ALA A 215 14.99 21.49 -16.21
N ARG A 216 15.21 22.58 -15.45
CA ARG A 216 16.55 23.08 -15.10
C ARG A 216 17.30 22.17 -14.15
N PHE A 217 16.58 21.38 -13.35
CA PHE A 217 17.21 20.41 -12.46
C PHE A 217 17.87 19.26 -13.22
N HIS A 218 17.46 18.97 -14.46
CA HIS A 218 18.06 17.91 -15.30
C HIS A 218 19.52 18.14 -15.71
N ALA A 219 20.12 19.30 -15.39
CA ALA A 219 21.47 19.64 -15.83
C ALA A 219 22.62 19.01 -15.01
N LYS A 220 22.43 18.68 -13.72
CA LYS A 220 23.48 18.07 -12.85
C LYS A 220 22.90 17.18 -11.74
N LYS A 221 23.28 15.89 -11.71
CA LYS A 221 23.05 14.90 -10.63
C LYS A 221 21.58 14.80 -10.13
N VAL A 222 20.65 14.60 -11.06
CA VAL A 222 19.25 14.27 -10.75
C VAL A 222 19.15 12.84 -10.23
N LEU A 223 18.50 12.66 -9.09
CA LEU A 223 18.20 11.35 -8.55
C LEU A 223 16.91 10.81 -9.19
N LYS A 224 16.97 9.56 -9.63
CA LYS A 224 15.80 8.81 -10.10
C LYS A 224 15.20 8.03 -8.95
N PHE A 225 13.91 8.20 -8.72
CA PHE A 225 13.21 7.39 -7.73
C PHE A 225 12.95 5.99 -8.32
N ARG A 226 13.53 4.96 -7.69
CA ARG A 226 13.46 3.58 -8.21
C ARG A 226 12.87 2.57 -7.25
N ASP A 227 13.13 2.72 -5.95
CA ASP A 227 12.71 1.75 -4.95
C ASP A 227 12.07 2.47 -3.76
N ALA A 228 10.96 1.92 -3.29
CA ALA A 228 10.22 2.37 -2.13
C ALA A 228 10.00 1.19 -1.18
N LEU A 229 10.29 1.38 0.10
CA LEU A 229 9.95 0.43 1.15
C LEU A 229 8.81 1.00 1.98
N LEU A 230 7.71 0.27 2.06
CA LEU A 230 6.50 0.64 2.78
C LEU A 230 6.31 -0.34 3.94
N ALA A 231 6.61 0.09 5.16
CA ALA A 231 6.41 -0.71 6.35
C ALA A 231 5.45 -0.01 7.30
N SER A 232 4.45 -0.76 7.76
CA SER A 232 3.46 -0.24 8.70
C SER A 232 3.10 -1.29 9.74
N TYR A 233 2.98 -0.82 10.97
CA TYR A 233 2.40 -1.58 12.06
C TYR A 233 1.79 -0.66 13.12
N HIS A 234 0.46 -0.71 13.22
CA HIS A 234 -0.31 -0.19 14.34
C HIS A 234 -1.17 -1.28 14.96
N LYS A 235 -1.41 -1.19 16.28
CA LYS A 235 -2.33 -2.13 16.94
C LYS A 235 -3.75 -1.90 16.41
N ASN A 236 -4.41 -2.97 16.01
CA ASN A 236 -5.77 -2.96 15.45
C ASN A 236 -5.91 -2.16 14.13
N GLU A 237 -4.82 -1.96 13.39
CA GLU A 237 -4.86 -1.27 12.10
C GLU A 237 -5.81 -1.95 11.11
N VAL A 238 -6.51 -1.13 10.34
CA VAL A 238 -7.34 -1.61 9.23
C VAL A 238 -6.43 -2.19 8.16
N LYS A 239 -6.65 -3.46 7.82
CA LYS A 239 -5.86 -4.17 6.82
C LYS A 239 -6.70 -5.18 6.06
N PHE A 240 -6.21 -5.56 4.90
CA PHE A 240 -6.66 -6.73 4.17
C PHE A 240 -5.44 -7.49 3.64
N ALA A 241 -5.33 -8.76 4.01
CA ALA A 241 -4.12 -9.56 3.79
C ALA A 241 -2.88 -8.89 4.43
N GLU A 242 -1.87 -8.57 3.63
CA GLU A 242 -0.63 -7.90 4.05
C GLU A 242 -0.64 -6.38 3.77
N LEU A 243 -1.73 -5.83 3.22
CA LEU A 243 -1.87 -4.40 2.98
C LEU A 243 -2.63 -3.74 4.12
N THR A 244 -1.96 -2.87 4.86
CA THR A 244 -2.60 -1.91 5.77
C THR A 244 -3.24 -0.79 4.95
N LEU A 245 -4.21 -0.09 5.51
CA LEU A 245 -4.85 1.04 4.81
C LEU A 245 -3.84 2.11 4.39
N ASP A 246 -2.87 2.41 5.26
CA ASP A 246 -1.85 3.43 5.01
C ASP A 246 -0.82 2.98 3.97
N THR A 247 -0.37 1.72 4.02
CA THR A 247 0.52 1.16 2.99
C THR A 247 -0.18 1.02 1.65
N PHE A 248 -1.49 0.73 1.63
CA PHE A 248 -2.30 0.75 0.42
C PHE A 248 -2.37 2.16 -0.18
N ARG A 249 -2.70 3.18 0.61
CA ARG A 249 -2.75 4.57 0.13
C ARG A 249 -1.41 5.03 -0.41
N MET A 250 -0.32 4.73 0.29
CA MET A 250 1.03 5.07 -0.17
C MET A 250 1.41 4.26 -1.42
N LEU A 251 1.05 2.98 -1.50
CA LEU A 251 1.25 2.16 -2.69
C LEU A 251 0.56 2.76 -3.92
N GLN A 252 -0.70 3.17 -3.79
CA GLN A 252 -1.45 3.85 -4.85
C GLN A 252 -0.81 5.20 -5.20
N CYS A 253 -0.43 6.00 -4.20
CA CYS A 253 0.19 7.32 -4.40
C CYS A 253 1.52 7.29 -5.16
N LEU A 254 2.18 6.13 -5.21
CA LEU A 254 3.46 5.88 -5.90
C LEU A 254 3.27 5.06 -7.19
N GLU A 255 2.11 5.18 -7.83
CA GLU A 255 1.83 4.64 -9.16
C GLU A 255 1.22 5.69 -10.07
N TRP A 256 1.48 5.55 -11.37
CA TRP A 256 0.76 6.31 -12.39
C TRP A 256 -0.70 5.87 -12.48
N GLU A 257 -1.58 6.85 -12.60
CA GLU A 257 -2.95 6.61 -13.00
C GLU A 257 -2.95 6.11 -14.46
N PRO A 258 -3.69 5.03 -14.77
CA PRO A 258 -3.88 4.54 -16.13
C PRO A 258 -4.36 5.67 -17.07
N SER A 259 -3.71 5.82 -18.22
CA SER A 259 -3.98 6.89 -19.19
C SER A 259 -5.25 6.63 -20.01
N GLY A 260 -6.37 7.26 -19.64
CA GLY A 260 -7.51 7.54 -20.54
C GLY A 260 -8.59 6.45 -20.74
N SER A 261 -9.84 6.92 -20.90
CA SER A 261 -11.13 6.21 -21.04
C SER A 261 -11.77 5.55 -19.80
N PHE A 262 -11.02 5.17 -18.75
CA PHE A 262 -11.61 4.61 -17.53
C PHE A 262 -12.50 5.59 -16.75
N TYR A 263 -12.31 6.89 -16.94
CA TYR A 263 -13.15 7.93 -16.34
C TYR A 263 -14.29 8.44 -17.24
N GLN A 264 -14.31 8.11 -18.54
CA GLN A 264 -15.19 8.80 -19.50
C GLN A 264 -16.29 7.92 -20.13
N LYS A 265 -16.58 6.73 -19.59
CA LYS A 265 -17.67 5.91 -20.11
C LYS A 265 -18.44 5.14 -19.03
N SER A 266 -19.04 5.90 -18.11
CA SER A 266 -20.26 5.48 -17.41
C SER A 266 -21.49 6.05 -18.13
N GLU A 267 -21.55 5.87 -19.44
CA GLU A 267 -22.80 5.98 -20.21
C GLU A 267 -22.97 4.68 -20.98
N LEU A 268 -23.94 3.90 -20.51
CA LEU A 268 -24.73 2.88 -21.21
C LEU A 268 -24.27 2.61 -22.64
N VAL A 269 -23.50 1.53 -22.86
CA VAL A 269 -23.40 0.94 -24.19
C VAL A 269 -24.22 -0.34 -24.19
N GLU A 270 -25.34 -0.22 -24.91
CA GLU A 270 -26.33 -1.24 -25.21
C GLU A 270 -25.72 -2.56 -25.70
N SER A 271 -26.39 -3.64 -25.30
CA SER A 271 -26.23 -4.98 -25.83
C SER A 271 -26.28 -5.00 -27.36
N ARG A 272 -25.18 -5.41 -28.01
CA ARG A 272 -25.22 -5.85 -29.41
C ARG A 272 -25.37 -7.36 -29.49
N GLU A 273 -26.60 -7.78 -29.73
CA GLU A 273 -26.91 -9.07 -30.34
C GLU A 273 -26.43 -9.06 -31.81
N ASN A 274 -25.60 -10.05 -32.18
CA ASN A 274 -25.69 -10.85 -33.42
C ASN A 274 -24.38 -11.61 -33.66
N GLY A 275 -24.50 -12.92 -33.90
CA GLY A 275 -23.37 -13.84 -34.02
C GLY A 275 -22.74 -13.90 -35.41
N ALA A 276 -21.42 -14.16 -35.44
CA ALA A 276 -20.73 -14.95 -36.45
C ALA A 276 -19.32 -15.34 -35.96
N MET A 277 -18.92 -16.54 -36.36
CA MET A 277 -17.71 -17.35 -36.11
C MET A 277 -16.52 -16.79 -35.30
N ALA A 278 -16.15 -17.59 -34.30
CA ALA A 278 -15.00 -17.43 -33.42
C ALA A 278 -13.69 -17.92 -34.06
N ASP A 279 -12.68 -17.07 -34.02
CA ASP A 279 -11.28 -17.41 -34.30
C ASP A 279 -10.37 -17.07 -33.11
N HIS A 280 -9.26 -17.80 -33.03
CA HIS A 280 -8.62 -18.24 -31.80
C HIS A 280 -7.71 -17.20 -31.09
N SER A 281 -8.16 -16.69 -29.94
CA SER A 281 -7.35 -16.06 -28.88
C SER A 281 -7.85 -16.57 -27.50
N ALA A 282 -7.45 -17.80 -27.15
CA ALA A 282 -8.20 -18.70 -26.27
C ALA A 282 -8.02 -18.52 -24.74
N ALA A 283 -7.73 -17.32 -24.26
CA ALA A 283 -7.94 -16.96 -22.85
C ALA A 283 -8.80 -15.69 -22.68
N SER A 284 -8.82 -14.80 -23.67
CA SER A 284 -9.35 -13.43 -23.61
C SER A 284 -10.68 -13.22 -24.36
N GLY A 285 -11.43 -14.27 -24.68
CA GLY A 285 -12.70 -14.16 -25.42
C GLY A 285 -13.85 -13.40 -24.72
N LEU A 286 -13.56 -12.52 -23.76
CA LEU A 286 -14.51 -11.61 -23.10
C LEU A 286 -14.04 -10.15 -23.05
N ILE A 287 -12.83 -9.81 -23.54
CA ILE A 287 -12.30 -8.45 -23.46
C ILE A 287 -11.64 -8.08 -24.80
N ASP A 288 -12.11 -6.96 -25.36
CA ASP A 288 -11.55 -6.33 -26.55
C ASP A 288 -10.08 -5.95 -26.32
N ILE A 289 -9.29 -6.09 -27.37
CA ILE A 289 -7.84 -5.92 -27.38
C ILE A 289 -7.52 -4.43 -27.19
N ASN A 290 -7.20 -3.99 -25.97
CA ASN A 290 -6.26 -2.89 -25.65
C ASN A 290 -6.03 -2.56 -24.16
N LEU A 291 -6.51 -3.33 -23.17
CA LEU A 291 -6.31 -3.02 -21.74
C LEU A 291 -4.84 -2.75 -21.34
N ALA A 292 -3.87 -3.46 -21.91
CA ALA A 292 -2.46 -3.21 -21.58
C ALA A 292 -1.91 -1.91 -22.21
N ALA A 293 -2.43 -1.50 -23.36
CA ALA A 293 -2.06 -0.23 -24.02
C ALA A 293 -2.71 0.98 -23.33
N ASP A 294 -3.93 0.81 -22.82
CA ASP A 294 -4.67 1.88 -22.13
C ASP A 294 -4.13 2.15 -20.70
N PHE A 295 -3.52 1.14 -20.06
CA PHE A 295 -2.99 1.27 -18.70
C PHE A 295 -1.56 1.80 -18.59
N THR A 296 -0.81 1.85 -19.70
CA THR A 296 0.58 2.27 -19.68
C THR A 296 0.84 3.27 -20.79
N ASP A 297 0.99 4.52 -20.42
CA ASP A 297 1.57 5.53 -21.30
C ASP A 297 3.09 5.28 -21.41
N PRO A 298 3.61 4.86 -22.58
CA PRO A 298 5.03 4.57 -22.76
C PRO A 298 5.91 5.84 -22.69
N SER A 299 5.31 7.04 -22.73
CA SER A 299 6.03 8.30 -22.56
C SER A 299 6.33 8.62 -21.09
N LEU A 300 5.62 7.97 -20.15
CA LEU A 300 5.81 8.16 -18.73
C LEU A 300 6.97 7.30 -18.18
N PRO A 301 7.73 7.80 -17.20
CA PRO A 301 8.72 6.99 -16.48
C PRO A 301 8.08 5.75 -15.83
N PRO A 302 8.83 4.64 -15.65
CA PRO A 302 8.30 3.46 -14.98
C PRO A 302 7.94 3.74 -13.51
N ASN A 303 6.97 3.00 -12.98
CA ASN A 303 6.66 3.02 -11.55
C ASN A 303 7.89 2.62 -10.72
N PRO A 304 8.10 3.22 -9.53
CA PRO A 304 9.08 2.72 -8.57
C PRO A 304 8.66 1.33 -8.07
N ARG A 305 9.65 0.47 -7.84
CA ARG A 305 9.47 -0.82 -7.18
C ARG A 305 9.08 -0.60 -5.73
N LYS A 306 8.12 -1.39 -5.23
CA LYS A 306 7.57 -1.23 -3.88
C LYS A 306 7.75 -2.52 -3.08
N TYR A 307 8.42 -2.42 -1.94
CA TYR A 307 8.52 -3.50 -0.96
C TYR A 307 7.53 -3.21 0.16
N VAL A 308 6.40 -3.90 0.16
CA VAL A 308 5.40 -3.77 1.23
C VAL A 308 5.69 -4.81 2.30
N LEU A 309 5.93 -4.36 3.52
CA LEU A 309 6.23 -5.22 4.67
C LEU A 309 5.18 -5.00 5.77
N HIS A 310 4.42 -6.04 6.08
CA HIS A 310 3.51 -6.05 7.20
C HIS A 310 4.15 -6.79 8.39
N ARG A 311 4.27 -6.11 9.54
CA ARG A 311 4.90 -6.66 10.75
C ARG A 311 6.30 -7.25 10.54
N PRO A 312 7.23 -6.56 9.86
CA PRO A 312 8.60 -7.07 9.73
C PRO A 312 9.28 -7.09 11.11
N SER A 313 10.17 -8.06 11.34
CA SER A 313 11.15 -7.90 12.44
C SER A 313 12.12 -6.76 12.09
N ALA A 314 12.82 -6.21 13.09
CA ALA A 314 13.83 -5.20 12.83
C ALA A 314 14.91 -5.73 11.87
N THR A 315 15.36 -6.97 12.09
CA THR A 315 16.34 -7.64 11.22
C THR A 315 15.85 -7.85 9.79
N GLN A 316 14.58 -8.23 9.61
CA GLN A 316 13.98 -8.37 8.27
C GLN A 316 13.93 -7.03 7.56
N LEU A 317 13.49 -5.97 8.24
CA LEU A 317 13.46 -4.62 7.67
C LEU A 317 14.86 -4.19 7.21
N LEU A 318 15.87 -4.31 8.08
CA LEU A 318 17.25 -3.93 7.78
C LEU A 318 17.84 -4.76 6.64
N ALA A 319 17.54 -6.07 6.56
CA ALA A 319 17.99 -6.91 5.46
C ALA A 319 17.39 -6.48 4.11
N VAL A 320 16.11 -6.06 4.10
CA VAL A 320 15.48 -5.53 2.88
C VAL A 320 16.09 -4.19 2.50
N ILE A 321 16.30 -3.27 3.45
CA ILE A 321 16.95 -1.97 3.19
C ILE A 321 18.37 -2.16 2.65
N ALA A 322 19.14 -3.09 3.24
CA ALA A 322 20.48 -3.45 2.77
C ALA A 322 20.46 -3.97 1.33
N THR A 323 19.51 -4.86 1.02
CA THR A 323 19.32 -5.40 -0.33
C THR A 323 18.99 -4.29 -1.33
N ILE A 324 18.09 -3.36 -0.97
CA ILE A 324 17.77 -2.20 -1.79
C ILE A 324 19.04 -1.37 -2.02
N CYS A 325 19.80 -1.02 -0.98
CA CYS A 325 21.00 -0.18 -1.09
C CYS A 325 22.11 -0.76 -1.97
N GLU A 326 22.27 -2.10 -1.94
CA GLU A 326 23.27 -2.80 -2.74
C GLU A 326 22.90 -2.78 -4.22
N GLU A 327 21.61 -2.90 -4.54
CA GLU A 327 21.12 -2.99 -5.90
C GLU A 327 20.63 -1.65 -6.48
N LEU A 328 20.58 -0.59 -5.65
CA LEU A 328 20.17 0.76 -6.03
C LEU A 328 21.30 1.42 -6.84
N PRO A 329 21.05 1.86 -8.09
CA PRO A 329 22.09 2.51 -8.87
C PRO A 329 22.52 3.86 -8.28
N MET A 330 23.74 4.30 -8.59
CA MET A 330 24.34 5.52 -8.03
C MET A 330 23.56 6.81 -8.33
N ASP A 331 22.75 6.82 -9.40
CA ASP A 331 21.90 7.95 -9.80
C ASP A 331 20.49 7.88 -9.21
N SER A 332 20.26 7.11 -8.15
CA SER A 332 18.93 6.82 -7.64
C SER A 332 18.74 7.13 -6.16
N VAL A 333 17.49 7.42 -5.80
CA VAL A 333 17.03 7.62 -4.43
C VAL A 333 16.06 6.52 -4.04
N MET A 334 16.13 6.07 -2.79
CA MET A 334 15.12 5.19 -2.20
C MET A 334 14.19 5.97 -1.25
N LEU A 335 12.91 5.60 -1.26
CA LEU A 335 11.93 6.08 -0.28
C LEU A 335 11.78 5.04 0.82
N LEU A 336 11.90 5.46 2.08
CA LEU A 336 11.54 4.66 3.25
C LEU A 336 10.31 5.28 3.89
N TYR A 337 9.19 4.57 3.89
CA TYR A 337 7.98 4.94 4.61
C TYR A 337 7.80 3.98 5.79
N LEU A 338 7.91 4.52 7.01
CA LEU A 338 7.82 3.79 8.27
C LEU A 338 6.66 4.34 9.10
N SER A 339 5.62 3.55 9.30
CA SER A 339 4.44 3.94 10.08
C SER A 339 4.22 3.01 11.26
N ALA A 340 4.56 3.44 12.48
CA ALA A 340 4.46 2.61 13.68
C ALA A 340 4.50 3.41 14.98
N ASN A 341 4.04 2.80 16.08
CA ASN A 341 4.04 3.44 17.41
C ASN A 341 5.38 3.35 18.14
N ALA A 342 5.58 4.21 19.13
CA ALA A 342 6.71 4.17 20.05
C ALA A 342 6.81 2.86 20.85
N GLN A 343 8.05 2.42 21.13
CA GLN A 343 8.34 1.34 22.07
C GLN A 343 8.09 1.82 23.52
N GLY A 344 6.83 1.92 23.94
CA GLY A 344 6.49 2.37 25.29
C GLY A 344 5.05 2.77 25.55
N SER A 345 4.22 2.91 24.51
CA SER A 345 2.79 3.32 24.64
C SER A 345 1.89 2.25 25.29
N PHE A 346 2.44 1.33 26.09
CA PHE A 346 1.72 0.25 26.76
C PHE A 346 2.05 0.22 28.26
N SER A 347 1.21 0.87 29.07
CA SER A 347 0.91 0.37 30.41
C SER A 347 -0.06 -0.81 30.26
N PRO A 348 0.24 -2.03 30.74
CA PRO A 348 -0.76 -3.07 30.81
C PRO A 348 -1.74 -2.66 31.91
N VAL A 349 -2.91 -2.14 31.51
CA VAL A 349 -4.04 -2.06 32.43
C VAL A 349 -4.36 -3.50 32.83
N ALA A 350 -3.98 -3.84 34.05
CA ALA A 350 -4.28 -5.12 34.65
C ALA A 350 -5.80 -5.29 34.69
N ASN A 351 -6.32 -6.25 33.93
CA ASN A 351 -7.60 -6.85 34.24
C ASN A 351 -7.42 -7.71 35.50
N THR A 352 -7.43 -7.07 36.66
CA THR A 352 -7.69 -7.73 37.94
C THR A 352 -9.17 -8.10 38.01
N VAL A 353 -9.55 -9.26 37.47
CA VAL A 353 -10.72 -10.00 37.95
C VAL A 353 -10.47 -11.51 37.86
N ASN A 354 -10.13 -12.08 39.02
CA ASN A 354 -10.46 -13.42 39.50
C ASN A 354 -10.38 -14.63 38.53
N ALA A 355 -9.32 -15.42 38.70
CA ALA A 355 -9.44 -16.89 38.68
C ALA A 355 -8.51 -17.49 39.75
N ARG A 356 -9.06 -17.64 40.97
CA ARG A 356 -8.48 -18.45 42.03
C ARG A 356 -8.66 -19.94 41.71
N ARG A 357 -7.62 -20.72 42.03
CA ARG A 357 -7.56 -22.19 42.23
C ARG A 357 -7.53 -23.09 40.99
N SER A 358 -6.35 -23.64 40.70
CA SER A 358 -6.07 -25.05 41.02
C SER A 358 -4.56 -25.31 40.98
N SER A 359 -4.06 -25.82 42.09
CA SER A 359 -2.69 -26.30 42.32
C SER A 359 -2.44 -27.66 41.65
N LYS A 360 -1.26 -27.84 41.03
CA LYS A 360 -0.38 -29.02 41.22
C LYS A 360 0.95 -28.84 40.47
N THR A 361 1.97 -28.48 41.27
CA THR A 361 3.37 -28.96 41.27
C THR A 361 3.92 -29.70 40.04
N SER A 362 5.00 -29.17 39.46
CA SER A 362 6.29 -29.88 39.39
C SER A 362 7.43 -28.86 39.27
N HIS A 363 8.43 -29.05 40.14
CA HIS A 363 9.66 -28.25 40.26
C HIS A 363 10.70 -28.66 39.20
N SER A 364 11.35 -27.70 38.57
CA SER A 364 12.80 -27.74 38.32
C SER A 364 13.36 -26.32 38.33
N TYR A 365 14.45 -26.14 39.06
CA TYR A 365 15.04 -24.90 39.53
C TYR A 365 15.85 -24.13 38.46
N HIS A 366 15.76 -22.78 38.54
CA HIS A 366 16.76 -21.70 38.35
C HIS A 366 17.82 -21.79 37.22
N GLU A 367 18.10 -20.72 36.46
CA GLU A 367 18.73 -19.49 36.96
C GLU A 367 18.11 -18.18 36.49
N ASN A 368 17.92 -17.30 37.47
CA ASN A 368 17.54 -15.90 37.38
C ASN A 368 18.81 -15.07 37.09
N ASN A 369 18.73 -14.10 36.18
CA ASN A 369 19.52 -12.87 36.29
C ASN A 369 18.66 -11.67 35.92
N ASN A 370 17.83 -11.25 36.88
CA ASN A 370 17.25 -9.93 36.93
C ASN A 370 18.30 -8.99 37.54
N HIS A 371 18.90 -8.13 36.72
CA HIS A 371 19.45 -6.87 37.22
C HIS A 371 18.46 -5.75 36.92
N SER A 372 17.61 -5.46 37.91
CA SER A 372 17.06 -4.12 38.10
C SER A 372 18.22 -3.14 38.17
N ARG A 373 18.24 -2.15 37.28
CA ARG A 373 19.11 -0.98 37.45
C ARG A 373 18.26 0.12 38.08
N ASP A 374 18.57 0.36 39.34
CA ASP A 374 18.15 1.52 40.11
C ASP A 374 18.52 2.82 39.38
N ASN A 375 17.53 3.73 39.34
CA ASN A 375 17.71 5.11 38.93
C ASN A 375 18.52 5.85 39.99
N HIS A 376 19.83 5.94 39.79
CA HIS A 376 20.64 6.99 40.43
C HIS A 376 20.80 8.16 39.46
N VAL A 377 20.09 9.24 39.79
CA VAL A 377 20.26 10.57 39.21
C VAL A 377 21.67 11.05 39.53
N ASN A 378 22.50 11.22 38.50
CA ASN A 378 23.62 12.14 38.53
C ASN A 378 23.74 12.80 37.16
N GLY A 379 23.71 14.13 37.18
CA GLY A 379 23.66 14.97 35.99
C GLY A 379 24.96 14.97 35.22
N THR A 380 24.91 14.41 34.02
CA THR A 380 25.66 14.88 32.85
C THR A 380 24.78 14.60 31.63
N SER A 381 24.14 15.65 31.13
CA SER A 381 23.64 15.71 29.75
C SER A 381 24.78 15.31 28.81
N ASP A 382 24.63 14.23 28.03
CA ASP A 382 25.20 14.12 26.68
C ASP A 382 24.85 12.78 25.98
N SER A 383 24.17 12.90 24.84
CA SER A 383 24.10 11.93 23.71
C SER A 383 23.43 10.55 23.85
N SER A 384 23.25 9.96 25.03
CA SER A 384 22.70 8.59 25.14
C SER A 384 21.17 8.48 25.01
N ASP A 385 20.42 9.55 25.29
CA ASP A 385 18.94 9.52 25.26
C ASP A 385 18.34 9.69 23.85
N LEU A 386 19.11 10.18 22.86
CA LEU A 386 18.61 10.37 21.49
C LEU A 386 18.25 9.05 20.78
N PHE A 387 18.78 7.91 21.26
CA PHE A 387 18.61 6.60 20.65
C PHE A 387 17.72 5.65 21.48
N ALA A 388 17.14 6.10 22.59
CA ALA A 388 16.26 5.28 23.42
C ALA A 388 14.85 5.10 22.82
N ASN A 389 14.45 5.98 21.88
CA ASN A 389 13.08 6.09 21.39
C ASN A 389 12.96 5.58 19.95
N GLY A 390 12.67 4.29 19.77
CA GLY A 390 12.49 3.66 18.46
C GLY A 390 11.03 3.39 18.05
N LEU A 391 10.84 2.90 16.82
CA LEU A 391 9.57 2.47 16.25
C LEU A 391 9.33 0.99 16.51
N TRP A 392 8.23 0.64 17.15
CA TRP A 392 7.86 -0.74 17.41
C TRP A 392 7.12 -1.35 16.22
N LEU A 393 7.76 -2.28 15.51
CA LEU A 393 7.25 -2.99 14.33
C LEU A 393 6.31 -4.17 14.67
N GLY A 394 5.97 -4.32 15.95
CA GLY A 394 5.01 -5.30 16.44
C GLY A 394 5.62 -6.53 17.11
N PRO A 395 4.77 -7.48 17.55
CA PRO A 395 5.24 -8.71 18.18
C PRO A 395 5.82 -9.63 17.09
N GLY A 396 7.15 -9.80 17.11
CA GLY A 396 7.83 -10.74 16.23
C GLY A 396 7.39 -12.17 16.49
N ARG A 397 7.37 -12.99 15.43
CA ARG A 397 7.01 -14.42 15.51
C ARG A 397 7.92 -15.22 16.45
N ASP A 398 9.18 -14.77 16.60
CA ASP A 398 10.23 -15.48 17.34
C ASP A 398 10.75 -14.71 18.57
N GLY A 399 10.08 -13.64 19.00
CA GLY A 399 10.46 -12.87 20.19
C GLY A 399 11.75 -12.03 20.06
N GLY A 400 12.30 -11.87 18.85
CA GLY A 400 13.48 -11.03 18.58
C GLY A 400 13.22 -9.52 18.71
N PRO A 401 14.26 -8.67 18.54
CA PRO A 401 14.11 -7.22 18.59
C PRO A 401 13.20 -6.75 17.43
N ASN A 402 12.10 -6.08 17.79
CA ASN A 402 11.12 -5.57 16.83
C ASN A 402 11.03 -4.05 16.89
N THR A 403 12.09 -3.39 17.35
CA THR A 403 12.17 -1.94 17.40
C THR A 403 13.25 -1.48 16.44
N ILE A 404 12.95 -0.43 15.67
CA ILE A 404 13.92 0.27 14.82
C ILE A 404 14.24 1.61 15.43
N TYR A 405 15.52 1.85 15.67
CA TYR A 405 16.01 3.11 16.19
C TYR A 405 16.53 3.98 15.02
N PRO A 406 16.56 5.30 15.18
CA PRO A 406 17.19 6.20 14.20
C PRO A 406 18.61 5.75 13.83
N GLY A 407 19.39 5.29 14.81
CA GLY A 407 20.76 4.80 14.61
C GLY A 407 20.89 3.61 13.66
N ASP A 408 19.87 2.76 13.57
CA ASP A 408 19.87 1.58 12.69
C ASP A 408 19.82 1.97 11.21
N LEU A 409 19.34 3.18 10.90
CA LEU A 409 19.23 3.69 9.53
C LEU A 409 20.50 4.39 9.04
N ILE A 410 21.40 4.81 9.95
CA ILE A 410 22.64 5.52 9.63
C ILE A 410 23.47 4.77 8.56
N PRO A 411 23.67 3.44 8.61
CA PRO A 411 24.47 2.75 7.62
C PRO A 411 23.98 2.92 6.18
N PHE A 412 22.68 3.08 6.00
CA PHE A 412 22.00 3.16 4.70
C PHE A 412 21.95 4.59 4.12
N THR A 413 22.33 5.61 4.90
CA THR A 413 22.54 7.00 4.43
C THR A 413 23.77 7.16 3.52
N ARG A 414 24.48 6.05 3.23
CA ARG A 414 25.50 5.98 2.16
C ARG A 414 24.90 6.06 0.75
N ARG A 415 23.58 5.88 0.64
CA ARG A 415 22.79 6.13 -0.56
C ARG A 415 21.84 7.29 -0.28
N PRO A 416 21.36 8.02 -1.31
CA PRO A 416 20.33 9.03 -1.12
C PRO A 416 19.04 8.40 -0.58
N VAL A 417 18.52 8.96 0.53
CA VAL A 417 17.32 8.47 1.21
C VAL A 417 16.30 9.60 1.34
N PHE A 418 15.08 9.31 0.92
CA PHE A 418 13.89 10.07 1.30
C PHE A 418 13.17 9.26 2.39
N LEU A 419 13.06 9.80 3.61
CA LEU A 419 12.50 9.12 4.76
C LEU A 419 11.20 9.80 5.20
N ILE A 420 10.13 9.03 5.30
CA ILE A 420 8.85 9.44 5.87
C ILE A 420 8.62 8.61 7.13
N VAL A 421 8.52 9.26 8.28
CA VAL A 421 8.20 8.61 9.56
C VAL A 421 6.85 9.10 10.05
N ASP A 422 5.90 8.17 10.13
CA ASP A 422 4.54 8.39 10.57
C ASP A 422 4.30 7.70 11.92
N SER A 423 4.49 8.46 13.01
CA SER A 423 4.59 7.90 14.36
C SER A 423 4.30 8.94 15.44
N ASP A 424 3.76 8.48 16.58
CA ASP A 424 3.71 9.24 17.84
C ASP A 424 5.10 9.52 18.45
N ASN A 425 6.15 8.96 17.84
CA ASN A 425 7.56 9.18 18.18
C ASN A 425 8.41 9.55 16.94
N SER A 426 7.80 10.17 15.92
CA SER A 426 8.49 10.55 14.69
C SER A 426 9.71 11.45 14.93
N TYR A 427 9.65 12.34 15.94
CA TYR A 427 10.69 13.31 16.24
C TYR A 427 12.00 12.70 16.72
N ALA A 428 12.01 11.45 17.21
CA ALA A 428 13.26 10.75 17.52
C ALA A 428 14.17 10.65 16.29
N PHE A 429 13.59 10.59 15.09
CA PHE A 429 14.34 10.50 13.84
C PHE A 429 14.98 11.82 13.41
N LYS A 430 14.74 12.94 14.11
CA LYS A 430 15.57 14.15 13.95
C LYS A 430 17.05 13.86 14.24
N GLY A 431 17.34 12.88 15.11
CA GLY A 431 18.69 12.43 15.41
C GLY A 431 19.47 11.83 14.24
N LEU A 432 18.82 11.51 13.12
CA LEU A 432 19.51 11.15 11.88
C LEU A 432 20.19 12.34 11.21
N HIS A 433 19.61 13.53 11.35
CA HIS A 433 20.11 14.73 10.69
C HIS A 433 21.43 15.18 11.32
N GLY A 434 22.50 15.20 10.52
CA GLY A 434 23.88 15.43 10.95
C GLY A 434 24.63 14.16 11.35
N ALA A 435 23.95 13.02 11.49
CA ALA A 435 24.57 11.73 11.81
C ALA A 435 24.82 10.86 10.56
N GLU A 436 24.39 11.31 9.37
CA GLU A 436 24.54 10.59 8.12
C GLU A 436 26.01 10.35 7.75
N ARG A 437 26.28 9.24 7.05
CA ARG A 437 27.65 8.83 6.67
C ARG A 437 27.96 9.02 5.18
N GLY A 438 26.97 9.36 4.37
CA GLY A 438 27.12 9.60 2.94
C GLY A 438 26.45 10.90 2.54
N GLU A 439 25.24 10.81 2.01
CA GLU A 439 24.44 11.98 1.63
C GLU A 439 23.42 12.27 2.74
N MET A 440 23.13 13.54 2.96
CA MET A 440 22.09 13.97 3.90
C MET A 440 20.73 13.45 3.45
N ALA A 441 19.93 12.92 4.38
CA ALA A 441 18.63 12.38 4.06
C ALA A 441 17.56 13.49 4.00
N ALA A 442 16.54 13.29 3.16
CA ALA A 442 15.33 14.11 3.13
C ALA A 442 14.32 13.52 4.12
N LEU A 443 13.95 14.22 5.18
CA LEU A 443 13.06 13.70 6.22
C LEU A 443 11.73 14.44 6.21
N LEU A 444 10.63 13.69 6.19
CA LEU A 444 9.29 14.15 6.54
C LEU A 444 8.80 13.38 7.78
N LEU A 445 8.57 14.09 8.88
CA LEU A 445 8.17 13.52 10.17
C LEU A 445 6.74 13.97 10.46
N SER A 446 5.87 13.02 10.79
CA SER A 446 4.49 13.29 11.18
C SER A 446 4.40 14.12 12.47
N PRO A 447 3.24 14.71 12.77
CA PRO A 447 2.91 15.10 14.13
C PRO A 447 3.04 13.91 15.10
N LEU A 448 3.34 14.20 16.37
CA LEU A 448 3.30 13.20 17.44
C LEU A 448 1.86 12.87 17.85
N ARG A 449 0.92 13.77 17.56
CA ARG A 449 -0.51 13.56 17.78
C ARG A 449 -1.35 14.07 16.61
N PRO A 450 -2.37 13.33 16.18
CA PRO A 450 -3.33 13.80 15.18
C PRO A 450 -4.22 14.95 15.70
N SER A 451 -4.81 15.69 14.77
CA SER A 451 -5.71 16.82 15.03
C SER A 451 -7.06 16.61 14.38
N PHE A 452 -8.16 16.81 15.10
CA PHE A 452 -9.51 16.75 14.56
C PHE A 452 -10.38 17.77 15.29
N LYS A 453 -11.38 18.33 14.61
CA LYS A 453 -12.36 19.26 15.20
C LYS A 453 -13.14 18.62 16.35
N ASN A 454 -13.59 17.38 16.15
CA ASN A 454 -14.33 16.59 17.12
C ASN A 454 -13.63 15.23 17.29
N PRO A 455 -12.59 15.11 18.13
CA PRO A 455 -11.86 13.86 18.28
C PRO A 455 -12.76 12.81 18.96
N THR A 456 -13.26 11.82 18.23
CA THR A 456 -13.78 10.60 18.84
C THR A 456 -12.70 9.51 18.84
N GLU A 457 -12.67 8.64 19.86
CA GLU A 457 -11.72 7.51 19.88
C GLU A 457 -11.84 6.62 18.63
N ALA A 458 -13.03 6.59 18.02
CA ALA A 458 -13.33 5.88 16.78
C ALA A 458 -12.56 6.46 15.57
N ASP A 459 -12.32 7.78 15.53
CA ASP A 459 -11.66 8.46 14.41
C ASP A 459 -10.18 8.06 14.26
N PHE A 460 -9.52 7.69 15.35
CA PHE A 460 -8.11 7.28 15.36
C PHE A 460 -7.88 5.84 14.88
N SER A 461 -8.91 4.98 14.91
CA SER A 461 -8.74 3.55 14.63
C SER A 461 -9.37 3.09 13.31
N HIS A 462 -10.30 3.86 12.74
CA HIS A 462 -11.09 3.43 11.59
C HIS A 462 -10.66 4.01 10.24
N SER A 463 -9.87 5.08 10.22
CA SER A 463 -9.58 5.85 8.99
C SER A 463 -8.10 5.90 8.59
N GLY A 464 -7.23 5.14 9.27
CA GLY A 464 -5.77 5.16 9.05
C GLY A 464 -5.10 6.43 9.59
N SER A 465 -3.83 6.62 9.29
CA SER A 465 -3.08 7.80 9.74
C SER A 465 -3.55 9.08 9.03
N GLN A 466 -3.79 10.13 9.81
CA GLN A 466 -4.07 11.47 9.30
C GLN A 466 -2.91 12.02 8.46
N PHE A 467 -1.67 11.82 8.90
CA PHE A 467 -0.50 12.34 8.19
C PHE A 467 -0.37 11.66 6.83
N THR A 468 -0.49 10.34 6.79
CA THR A 468 -0.52 9.59 5.53
C THR A 468 -1.67 10.06 4.64
N LEU A 469 -2.86 10.27 5.20
CA LEU A 469 -4.00 10.76 4.43
C LEU A 469 -3.72 12.14 3.81
N PHE A 470 -3.07 13.07 4.51
CA PHE A 470 -2.66 14.35 3.91
C PHE A 470 -1.68 14.17 2.74
N LEU A 471 -0.73 13.23 2.86
CA LEU A 471 0.24 12.95 1.81
C LEU A 471 -0.38 12.23 0.60
N THR A 472 -1.49 11.52 0.76
CA THR A 472 -2.10 10.72 -0.31
C THR A 472 -3.38 11.32 -0.89
N ALA A 473 -4.15 12.07 -0.09
CA ALA A 473 -5.44 12.69 -0.44
C ALA A 473 -5.67 14.00 0.36
N PRO A 474 -4.98 15.11 0.01
CA PRO A 474 -4.93 16.33 0.83
C PRO A 474 -6.30 16.99 1.09
N LEU A 475 -7.17 17.11 0.07
CA LEU A 475 -8.51 17.69 0.24
C LEU A 475 -9.35 16.88 1.22
N GLN A 476 -9.25 15.56 1.13
CA GLN A 476 -10.00 14.69 2.02
C GLN A 476 -9.46 14.72 3.45
N ALA A 477 -8.14 14.76 3.62
CA ALA A 477 -7.54 14.95 4.93
C ALA A 477 -8.00 16.26 5.58
N PHE A 478 -8.11 17.33 4.78
CA PHE A 478 -8.68 18.61 5.22
C PHE A 478 -10.15 18.45 5.65
N CYS A 479 -10.99 17.82 4.83
CA CYS A 479 -12.40 17.60 5.14
C CYS A 479 -12.58 16.77 6.42
N GLN A 480 -11.82 15.69 6.59
CA GLN A 480 -11.85 14.87 7.79
C GLN A 480 -11.39 15.66 9.03
N LEU A 481 -10.33 16.47 8.90
CA LEU A 481 -9.84 17.34 9.98
C LEU A 481 -10.95 18.27 10.50
N VAL A 482 -11.73 18.88 9.61
CA VAL A 482 -12.80 19.84 9.97
C VAL A 482 -14.16 19.18 10.25
N GLY A 483 -14.27 17.85 10.10
CA GLY A 483 -15.48 17.08 10.35
C GLY A 483 -16.55 17.21 9.25
N LEU A 484 -16.15 17.48 8.00
CA LEU A 484 -17.04 17.45 6.84
C LEU A 484 -17.20 16.01 6.35
N VAL A 485 -18.43 15.61 6.04
CA VAL A 485 -18.80 14.32 5.47
C VAL A 485 -19.26 14.54 4.04
N PHE A 486 -18.87 13.65 3.13
CA PHE A 486 -19.19 13.74 1.72
C PHE A 486 -20.62 13.26 1.41
N SER A 487 -21.33 14.03 0.59
CA SER A 487 -22.53 13.61 -0.13
C SER A 487 -22.31 13.71 -1.65
N ASP A 488 -23.00 12.89 -2.43
CA ASP A 488 -22.94 12.92 -3.91
C ASP A 488 -23.40 14.26 -4.49
N ASP A 489 -24.21 15.03 -3.75
CA ASP A 489 -24.76 16.32 -4.19
C ASP A 489 -23.72 17.48 -4.18
N ASP A 490 -22.53 17.27 -3.61
CA ASP A 490 -21.52 18.33 -3.38
C ASP A 490 -20.35 18.31 -4.38
N MET A 491 -20.43 17.52 -5.45
CA MET A 491 -19.30 17.28 -6.36
C MET A 491 -18.68 18.55 -6.96
N ASP A 492 -19.49 19.53 -7.36
CA ASP A 492 -19.00 20.80 -7.92
C ASP A 492 -18.23 21.63 -6.88
N VAL A 493 -18.75 21.68 -5.64
CA VAL A 493 -18.11 22.40 -4.53
C VAL A 493 -16.72 21.82 -4.25
N PHE A 494 -16.59 20.50 -4.30
CA PHE A 494 -15.30 19.84 -4.10
C PHE A 494 -14.36 19.95 -5.31
N GLY A 495 -14.89 20.00 -6.54
CA GLY A 495 -14.11 20.32 -7.73
C GLY A 495 -13.44 21.69 -7.63
N ASP A 496 -14.19 22.70 -7.17
CA ASP A 496 -13.66 24.04 -6.91
C ASP A 496 -12.64 24.05 -5.76
N ALA A 497 -12.91 23.31 -4.68
CA ALA A 497 -11.99 23.17 -3.55
C ALA A 497 -10.65 22.53 -3.96
N ASP A 498 -10.73 21.52 -4.82
CA ASP A 498 -9.58 20.85 -5.40
C ASP A 498 -8.78 21.77 -6.35
N SER A 499 -9.47 22.60 -7.14
CA SER A 499 -8.86 23.64 -7.97
C SER A 499 -8.05 24.64 -7.12
N ILE A 500 -8.58 25.08 -5.97
CA ILE A 500 -7.85 25.95 -5.03
C ILE A 500 -6.53 25.31 -4.56
N ILE A 501 -6.55 24.01 -4.25
CA ILE A 501 -5.34 23.27 -3.84
C ILE A 501 -4.38 23.14 -5.02
N SER A 502 -4.89 22.84 -6.21
CA SER A 502 -4.12 22.69 -7.45
C SER A 502 -3.37 23.99 -7.81
N ASP A 503 -4.04 25.14 -7.74
CA ASP A 503 -3.44 26.45 -7.96
C ASP A 503 -2.33 26.74 -6.95
N ALA A 504 -2.56 26.43 -5.68
CA ALA A 504 -1.56 26.58 -4.63
C ALA A 504 -0.32 25.73 -4.91
N PHE A 505 -0.52 24.47 -5.32
CA PHE A 505 0.58 23.54 -5.62
C PHE A 505 1.39 24.00 -6.82
N SER A 506 0.74 24.50 -7.89
CA SER A 506 1.40 25.12 -9.04
C SER A 506 2.34 26.26 -8.61
N GLU A 507 1.85 27.18 -7.77
CA GLU A 507 2.65 28.31 -7.30
C GLU A 507 3.81 27.88 -6.37
N TRP A 508 3.55 26.98 -5.42
CA TRP A 508 4.58 26.48 -4.51
C TRP A 508 5.66 25.67 -5.24
N GLU A 509 5.28 24.90 -6.25
CA GLU A 509 6.22 24.15 -7.09
C GLU A 509 7.16 25.09 -7.85
N LYS A 510 6.62 26.18 -8.40
CA LYS A 510 7.43 27.23 -9.05
C LYS A 510 8.41 27.87 -8.06
N ILE A 511 8.00 28.15 -6.83
CA ILE A 511 8.88 28.69 -5.78
C ILE A 511 10.00 27.70 -5.44
N LEU A 512 9.65 26.43 -5.22
CA LEU A 512 10.62 25.36 -4.98
C LEU A 512 11.65 25.28 -6.11
N CYS A 513 11.21 25.45 -7.37
CA CYS A 513 12.08 25.35 -8.52
C CYS A 513 12.95 26.60 -8.81
N THR A 514 12.62 27.75 -8.23
CA THR A 514 13.26 29.04 -8.56
C THR A 514 14.05 29.66 -7.43
N THR A 515 13.79 29.26 -6.18
CA THR A 515 14.48 29.80 -5.01
C THR A 515 15.94 29.37 -4.94
N SER A 516 16.82 30.32 -4.63
CA SER A 516 18.26 30.07 -4.42
C SER A 516 18.59 29.50 -3.03
N SER A 517 17.61 29.47 -2.12
CA SER A 517 17.79 29.02 -0.73
C SER A 517 17.30 27.58 -0.49
N LEU A 518 16.90 26.85 -1.54
CA LEU A 518 16.50 25.45 -1.38
C LEU A 518 17.71 24.58 -1.08
N HIS A 519 17.62 23.78 -0.02
CA HIS A 519 18.67 22.82 0.28
C HIS A 519 18.84 21.78 -0.85
N LEU A 520 20.09 21.39 -1.12
CA LEU A 520 20.45 20.50 -2.24
C LEU A 520 19.67 19.18 -2.24
N VAL A 521 19.46 18.60 -1.06
CA VAL A 521 18.70 17.35 -0.86
C VAL A 521 17.29 17.44 -1.46
N TRP A 522 16.59 18.55 -1.26
CA TRP A 522 15.27 18.77 -1.86
C TRP A 522 15.39 19.00 -3.37
N ALA A 523 16.34 19.82 -3.81
CA ALA A 523 16.57 20.11 -5.22
C ALA A 523 16.84 18.84 -6.06
N GLN A 524 17.54 17.85 -5.51
CA GLN A 524 17.89 16.60 -6.19
C GLN A 524 16.70 15.66 -6.44
N VAL A 525 15.61 15.80 -5.67
CA VAL A 525 14.42 14.95 -5.77
C VAL A 525 13.24 15.64 -6.44
N LEU A 526 13.29 16.96 -6.63
CA LEU A 526 12.20 17.73 -7.27
C LEU A 526 11.93 17.32 -8.72
N SER A 527 12.90 16.79 -9.45
CA SER A 527 12.66 16.32 -10.82
C SER A 527 11.75 15.08 -10.88
N ASP A 528 11.66 14.32 -9.78
CA ASP A 528 10.80 13.14 -9.71
C ASP A 528 9.35 13.51 -9.41
N HIS A 529 8.41 12.99 -10.18
CA HIS A 529 6.99 13.33 -10.08
C HIS A 529 6.37 12.93 -8.74
N PHE A 530 6.71 11.73 -8.25
CA PHE A 530 6.13 11.18 -7.03
C PHE A 530 6.67 11.91 -5.79
N LEU A 531 7.98 12.09 -5.72
CA LEU A 531 8.61 12.78 -4.58
C LEU A 531 8.22 14.27 -4.54
N ARG A 532 8.16 14.94 -5.70
CA ARG A 532 7.69 16.34 -5.79
C ARG A 532 6.24 16.48 -5.32
N ARG A 533 5.34 15.58 -5.73
CA ARG A 533 3.95 15.54 -5.26
C ARG A 533 3.86 15.38 -3.74
N LEU A 534 4.66 14.47 -3.15
CA LEU A 534 4.71 14.29 -1.70
C LEU A 534 5.20 15.54 -0.97
N ILE A 535 6.19 16.25 -1.51
CA ILE A 535 6.69 17.52 -0.95
C ILE A 535 5.59 18.59 -0.92
N LEU A 536 4.88 18.79 -2.03
CA LEU A 536 3.79 19.79 -2.10
C LEU A 536 2.66 19.48 -1.12
N ARG A 537 2.27 18.20 -1.05
CA ARG A 537 1.25 17.73 -0.10
C ARG A 537 1.69 17.83 1.35
N PHE A 538 2.98 17.64 1.63
CA PHE A 538 3.55 17.88 2.95
C PHE A 538 3.49 19.37 3.32
N ILE A 539 3.84 20.28 2.41
CA ILE A 539 3.73 21.73 2.64
C ILE A 539 2.28 22.09 2.99
N PHE A 540 1.30 21.55 2.25
CA PHE A 540 -0.12 21.72 2.56
C PHE A 540 -0.49 21.18 3.94
N CYS A 541 -0.09 19.94 4.26
CA CYS A 541 -0.32 19.32 5.57
C CYS A 541 0.19 20.20 6.70
N ARG A 542 1.44 20.67 6.59
CA ARG A 542 2.07 21.53 7.58
C ARG A 542 1.33 22.86 7.73
N ALA A 543 0.93 23.47 6.61
CA ALA A 543 0.17 24.73 6.61
C ALA A 543 -1.18 24.59 7.30
N VAL A 544 -1.97 23.58 6.90
CA VAL A 544 -3.31 23.31 7.45
C VAL A 544 -3.24 23.04 8.94
N LEU A 545 -2.32 22.16 9.38
CA LEU A 545 -2.18 21.82 10.80
C LEU A 545 -1.66 22.99 11.64
N THR A 546 -0.82 23.86 11.08
CA THR A 546 -0.34 25.07 11.78
C THR A 546 -1.46 26.08 11.99
N LEU A 547 -2.34 26.26 11.00
CA LEU A 547 -3.38 27.30 11.03
C LEU A 547 -4.65 26.85 11.76
N PHE A 548 -4.80 25.57 12.08
CA PHE A 548 -6.01 25.02 12.69
C PHE A 548 -6.19 25.47 14.16
N CYS A 549 -7.33 26.12 14.45
CA CYS A 549 -7.63 26.93 15.64
C CYS A 549 -7.72 26.19 16.99
N ILE A 550 -8.00 24.89 16.99
CA ILE A 550 -8.65 24.27 18.15
C ILE A 550 -7.66 23.88 19.27
N ARG A 551 -6.41 24.39 19.27
CA ARG A 551 -5.38 23.93 20.21
C ARG A 551 -4.43 25.02 20.72
N GLU A 552 -3.89 24.75 21.91
CA GLU A 552 -2.67 25.35 22.45
C GLU A 552 -1.50 25.11 21.48
N SER A 553 -0.67 26.14 21.27
CA SER A 553 0.49 26.17 20.37
C SER A 553 1.60 25.19 20.78
N SER A 554 1.34 23.88 20.62
CA SER A 554 2.29 22.81 20.93
C SER A 554 2.82 22.16 19.65
N ASP A 555 4.15 22.09 19.55
CA ASP A 555 4.87 21.43 18.44
C ASP A 555 4.50 19.96 18.23
N GLN A 556 3.80 19.33 19.18
CA GLN A 556 3.39 17.92 19.10
C GLN A 556 2.33 17.66 18.01
N TYR A 557 1.62 18.70 17.55
CA TYR A 557 0.56 18.59 16.53
C TYR A 557 1.03 18.97 15.12
N LEU A 558 2.31 19.32 14.96
CA LEU A 558 2.85 19.81 13.70
C LEU A 558 3.74 18.77 13.04
N PRO A 559 3.71 18.61 11.70
CA PRO A 559 4.70 17.83 11.00
C PRO A 559 5.97 18.65 10.82
N VAL A 560 7.12 17.98 10.78
CA VAL A 560 8.44 18.61 10.62
C VAL A 560 9.18 18.00 9.44
N CYS A 561 9.93 18.82 8.71
CA CYS A 561 10.84 18.34 7.68
C CYS A 561 12.28 18.72 8.00
N LEU A 562 13.22 17.87 7.61
CA LEU A 562 14.65 18.18 7.67
C LEU A 562 15.30 17.82 6.33
N PRO A 563 16.09 18.73 5.72
CA PRO A 563 16.29 20.13 6.11
C PRO A 563 15.02 20.98 6.01
N GLU A 564 14.99 22.14 6.69
CA GLU A 564 13.85 23.04 6.60
C GLU A 564 13.66 23.61 5.19
N PHE A 565 12.39 23.83 4.79
CA PHE A 565 12.07 24.54 3.56
C PHE A 565 12.39 26.05 3.68
N PRO A 566 12.60 26.75 2.54
CA PRO A 566 12.77 28.20 2.51
C PRO A 566 11.66 28.96 3.25
N LYS A 567 12.01 30.11 3.85
CA LYS A 567 11.06 30.96 4.61
C LYS A 567 9.81 31.37 3.80
N SER A 568 9.93 31.49 2.48
CA SER A 568 8.80 31.76 1.57
C SER A 568 7.70 30.71 1.63
N LEU A 569 8.06 29.46 1.96
CA LEU A 569 7.17 28.31 2.13
C LEU A 569 6.87 28.01 3.61
N SER A 570 7.11 28.98 4.50
CA SER A 570 6.66 28.87 5.90
C SER A 570 5.13 28.77 5.96
N PRO A 571 4.55 27.95 6.86
CA PRO A 571 3.10 27.88 7.10
C PRO A 571 2.42 29.24 7.34
N THR A 572 3.15 30.17 7.94
CA THR A 572 2.69 31.52 8.28
C THR A 572 2.93 32.56 7.17
N SER A 573 3.62 32.17 6.09
CA SER A 573 3.79 33.00 4.90
C SER A 573 2.43 33.29 4.26
N GLU A 574 2.22 34.50 3.76
CA GLU A 574 1.01 34.84 3.01
C GLU A 574 0.79 33.91 1.81
N LEU A 575 1.87 33.51 1.14
CA LEU A 575 1.82 32.62 -0.03
C LEU A 575 1.29 31.22 0.29
N VAL A 576 1.49 30.75 1.52
CA VAL A 576 1.09 29.40 1.95
C VAL A 576 -0.23 29.44 2.72
N SER A 577 -0.43 30.44 3.56
CA SER A 577 -1.63 30.59 4.38
C SER A 577 -2.86 31.04 3.59
N SER A 578 -2.70 31.91 2.58
CA SER A 578 -3.82 32.44 1.79
C SER A 578 -4.65 31.34 1.10
N PRO A 579 -4.06 30.35 0.40
CA PRO A 579 -4.82 29.22 -0.14
C PRO A 579 -5.57 28.40 0.90
N VAL A 580 -5.00 28.20 2.10
CA VAL A 580 -5.68 27.46 3.20
C VAL A 580 -6.92 28.21 3.66
N PHE A 581 -6.84 29.54 3.84
CA PHE A 581 -8.02 30.35 4.18
C PHE A 581 -9.05 30.40 3.06
N ARG A 582 -8.62 30.51 1.79
CA ARG A 582 -9.52 30.44 0.64
C ARG A 582 -10.29 29.13 0.62
N LEU A 583 -9.60 28.02 0.84
CA LEU A 583 -10.23 26.69 0.94
C LEU A 583 -11.20 26.61 2.12
N ALA A 584 -10.80 27.07 3.30
CA ALA A 584 -11.65 27.08 4.48
C ALA A 584 -12.92 27.93 4.30
N ASN A 585 -12.80 29.11 3.68
CA ASN A 585 -13.92 29.98 3.35
C ASN A 585 -14.86 29.34 2.32
N HIS A 586 -14.30 28.74 1.27
CA HIS A 586 -15.07 28.03 0.22
C HIS A 586 -15.92 26.90 0.83
N LEU A 587 -15.32 26.13 1.74
CA LEU A 587 -15.98 25.04 2.44
C LEU A 587 -16.76 25.48 3.69
N LYS A 588 -16.87 26.79 3.97
CA LYS A 588 -17.61 27.37 5.12
C LYS A 588 -17.17 26.83 6.49
N VAL A 589 -15.87 26.61 6.65
CA VAL A 589 -15.23 26.09 7.88
C VAL A 589 -14.14 27.03 8.41
N GLU A 590 -14.17 28.30 8.03
CA GLU A 590 -13.20 29.34 8.41
C GLU A 590 -13.03 29.48 9.92
N LYS A 591 -14.10 29.23 10.69
CA LYS A 591 -14.09 29.21 12.17
C LYS A 591 -13.12 28.20 12.77
N CYS A 592 -12.68 27.21 11.99
CA CYS A 592 -11.71 26.21 12.41
C CYS A 592 -10.25 26.67 12.22
N PHE A 593 -9.99 27.87 11.69
CA PHE A 593 -8.64 28.35 11.34
C PHE A 593 -8.39 29.77 11.89
N HIS A 594 -7.15 30.03 12.35
CA HIS A 594 -6.79 31.29 13.01
C HIS A 594 -6.80 32.41 11.98
N SER A 595 -7.60 33.46 12.17
CA SER A 595 -7.61 34.58 11.22
C SER A 595 -6.29 35.37 11.27
N ARG A 596 -5.92 35.96 10.13
CA ARG A 596 -4.80 36.92 10.02
C ARG A 596 -4.87 37.95 11.15
N GLY A 597 -3.88 37.96 12.05
CA GLY A 597 -3.64 39.07 12.97
C GLY A 597 -3.77 38.81 14.47
N THR A 598 -3.73 37.55 14.95
CA THR A 598 -3.60 37.26 16.39
C THR A 598 -2.31 36.51 16.69
N ASN A 599 -1.22 37.26 16.77
CA ASN A 599 -0.08 36.94 17.63
C ASN A 599 0.12 38.13 18.57
#